data_AF-A0A0Q0THD4-F1
#
_entry.id   AF-A0A0Q0THD4-F1
#
_cell.length_a   1.000
_cell.length_b   1.000
_cell.length_c   1.000
_cell.angle_alpha   90.00
_cell.angle_beta   90.00
_cell.angle_gamma   90.00
#
_symmetry.space_group_name_H-M   'P 1'
#
loop_
_entity.id
_entity.type
_entity.pdbx_description
1 polymer ?
#
loop_
_entity_poly.entity_id
_entity_poly.type
_entity_poly.pdbx_seq_one_letter_code
_entity_poly.pdbx_strand_id
1 'polypeptide(L)'
;MNISEMDSFDVTGFVIRTNNADEVSPSTAKIGELWARFYANAAPKLNEKSKVFGLYTNYESDFTGAFDVIACSDTLSPEILPDSVQVTV
;
A
#
# COMPACT_ATOMS: atom_id res chain seq x y z
N MET A 1 -14.71 16.30 15.32
CA MET A 1 -14.85 15.10 14.47
C MET A 1 -15.44 15.56 13.15
N ASN A 2 -14.74 15.39 12.04
CA ASN A 2 -15.24 15.73 10.71
C ASN A 2 -15.57 14.41 10.01
N ILE A 3 -16.80 14.26 9.53
CA ILE A 3 -17.28 13.05 8.84
C ILE A 3 -17.69 13.53 7.45
N SER A 4 -17.12 12.90 6.42
CA SER A 4 -17.39 13.19 5.02
C SER A 4 -17.45 11.88 4.25
N GLU A 5 -18.29 11.84 3.22
CA GLU A 5 -18.29 10.73 2.25
C GLU A 5 -17.11 10.91 1.28
N MET A 6 -16.54 9.78 0.85
CA MET A 6 -15.55 9.72 -0.22
C MET A 6 -16.08 8.79 -1.31
N ASP A 7 -15.91 9.21 -2.56
CA ASP A 7 -16.13 8.34 -3.70
C ASP A 7 -15.07 7.23 -3.72
N SER A 8 -15.48 6.05 -4.18
CA SER A 8 -14.55 4.94 -4.38
C SER A 8 -13.58 5.22 -5.51
N PHE A 9 -12.36 4.72 -5.35
CA PHE A 9 -11.31 4.86 -6.35
C PHE A 9 -10.38 3.65 -6.37
N ASP A 10 -9.80 3.38 -7.54
CA ASP A 10 -8.88 2.28 -7.71
C ASP A 10 -7.44 2.73 -7.45
N VAL A 11 -6.68 1.87 -6.78
CA VAL A 11 -5.25 2.04 -6.56
C VAL A 11 -4.52 0.77 -6.91
N THR A 12 -3.32 0.91 -7.47
CA THR A 12 -2.49 -0.22 -7.84
C THR A 12 -1.11 -0.11 -7.20
N GLY A 13 -0.59 -1.21 -6.65
CA GLY A 13 0.69 -1.19 -5.94
C GLY A 13 1.21 -2.52 -5.45
N PHE A 14 2.30 -2.50 -4.69
CA PHE A 14 2.87 -3.70 -4.08
C PHE A 14 2.20 -3.97 -2.73
N VAL A 15 1.93 -5.25 -2.45
CA VAL A 15 1.33 -5.69 -1.18
C VAL A 15 2.32 -6.53 -0.37
N ILE A 16 2.29 -6.37 0.94
CA ILE A 16 2.89 -7.26 1.92
C ILE A 16 1.89 -7.55 3.03
N ARG A 17 2.04 -8.68 3.72
CA ARG A 17 1.31 -8.99 4.95
C ARG A 17 2.24 -8.89 6.14
N THR A 18 1.88 -8.08 7.12
CA THR A 18 2.67 -7.84 8.34
C THR A 18 1.78 -7.69 9.56
N ASN A 19 2.36 -7.49 10.74
CA ASN A 19 1.64 -7.21 11.98
C ASN A 19 2.40 -6.15 12.78
N ASN A 20 1.75 -5.57 13.78
CA ASN A 20 2.37 -4.50 14.58
C ASN A 20 3.61 -4.96 15.36
N ALA A 21 3.71 -6.23 15.76
CA ALA A 21 4.87 -6.74 16.48
C ALA A 21 6.11 -6.84 15.57
N ASP A 22 5.92 -7.29 14.33
CA ASP A 22 6.98 -7.38 13.31
C ASP A 22 7.50 -5.99 12.92
N GLU A 23 6.63 -4.99 12.82
CA GLU A 23 7.01 -3.62 12.39
C GLU A 23 7.71 -2.80 13.48
N VAL A 24 7.56 -3.15 14.77
CA VAL A 24 8.24 -2.45 15.87
C VAL A 24 9.74 -2.76 15.89
N SER A 25 10.13 -3.97 15.48
CA SER A 25 11.55 -4.36 15.42
C SER A 25 12.15 -4.07 14.05
N PRO A 26 13.22 -3.27 13.95
CA PRO A 26 13.83 -2.92 12.66
C PRO A 26 14.33 -4.12 11.85
N SER A 27 14.62 -5.25 12.50
CA SER A 27 15.08 -6.47 11.83
C SER A 27 13.96 -7.26 11.15
N THR A 28 12.71 -7.05 11.53
CA THR A 28 11.53 -7.77 11.03
C THR A 28 10.56 -6.85 10.30
N ALA A 29 10.79 -5.53 10.35
CA ALA A 29 9.95 -4.54 9.70
C ALA A 29 9.95 -4.72 8.18
N LYS A 30 8.76 -4.85 7.59
CA LYS A 30 8.58 -5.10 6.16
C LYS A 30 8.13 -3.84 5.42
N ILE A 31 7.53 -2.88 6.10
CA ILE A 31 7.01 -1.65 5.47
C ILE A 31 8.14 -0.81 4.84
N GLY A 32 9.32 -0.75 5.48
CA GLY A 32 10.46 -0.03 4.91
C GLY A 32 10.93 -0.62 3.57
N GLU A 33 11.04 -1.94 3.49
CA GLU A 33 11.42 -2.64 2.27
C GLU A 33 10.34 -2.53 1.18
N LEU A 34 9.06 -2.57 1.57
CA LEU A 34 7.94 -2.31 0.67
C LEU A 34 8.08 -0.94 -0.02
N TRP A 35 8.33 0.11 0.75
CA TRP A 35 8.50 1.46 0.18
C TRP A 35 9.77 1.56 -0.66
N ALA A 36 10.87 0.93 -0.26
CA ALA A 36 12.07 0.87 -1.09
C ALA A 36 11.79 0.22 -2.46
N ARG A 37 11.04 -0.90 -2.47
CA ARG A 37 10.60 -1.56 -3.71
C ARG A 37 9.67 -0.67 -4.54
N PHE A 38 8.75 0.05 -3.90
CA PHE A 38 7.86 1.00 -4.55
C PHE A 38 8.65 2.14 -5.22
N TYR A 39 9.60 2.75 -4.51
CA TYR A 39 10.42 3.82 -5.08
C TYR A 39 11.33 3.33 -6.21
N ALA A 40 11.85 2.11 -6.13
CA ALA A 40 12.68 1.56 -7.20
C ALA A 40 11.88 1.24 -8.47
N ASN A 41 10.66 0.70 -8.34
CA ASN A 41 9.94 0.14 -9.49
C ASN A 41 8.74 0.97 -9.94
N ALA A 42 8.01 1.58 -9.02
CA ALA A 42 6.78 2.31 -9.28
C ALA A 42 7.01 3.82 -9.41
N ALA A 43 7.86 4.43 -8.58
CA ALA A 43 8.09 5.88 -8.63
C ALA A 43 8.52 6.44 -10.00
N PRO A 44 9.38 5.75 -10.80
CA PRO A 44 9.73 6.22 -12.14
C PRO A 44 8.56 6.24 -13.14
N LYS A 45 7.44 5.57 -12.81
CA LYS A 45 6.25 5.46 -13.63
C LYS A 45 5.13 6.42 -13.17
N LEU A 46 5.35 7.15 -12.08
CA LEU A 46 4.44 8.15 -11.57
C LEU A 46 4.57 9.47 -12.36
N ASN A 47 3.51 10.26 -12.33
CA ASN A 47 3.45 11.61 -12.89
C ASN A 47 3.09 12.63 -11.79
N GLU A 48 3.10 13.93 -12.12
CA GLU A 48 2.83 15.01 -11.14
C GLU A 48 1.42 14.98 -10.54
N LYS A 49 0.48 14.27 -11.16
CA LYS A 49 -0.90 14.10 -10.66
C LYS A 49 -1.08 12.81 -9.87
N SER A 50 -0.09 11.91 -9.88
CA SER A 50 -0.13 10.66 -9.17
C SER A 50 -0.21 10.89 -7.68
N LYS A 51 -1.26 10.36 -7.04
CA LYS A 51 -1.36 10.32 -5.59
C LYS A 51 -0.84 8.99 -5.10
N VAL A 52 0.01 9.04 -4.08
CA VAL A 52 0.61 7.86 -3.47
C VAL A 52 -0.10 7.59 -2.15
N PHE A 53 -0.49 6.34 -1.93
CA PHE A 53 -1.22 5.89 -0.76
C PHE A 53 -0.51 4.69 -0.12
N GLY A 54 -0.58 4.61 1.21
CA GLY A 54 -0.27 3.41 1.98
C GLY A 54 -1.56 2.83 2.51
N LEU A 55 -2.13 1.85 1.82
CA LEU A 55 -3.41 1.26 2.20
C LEU A 55 -3.17 0.13 3.21
N TYR A 56 -3.86 0.20 4.35
CA TYR A 56 -3.86 -0.86 5.35
C TYR A 56 -5.22 -1.55 5.29
N THR A 57 -5.24 -2.81 4.88
CA THR A 57 -6.48 -3.56 4.61
C THR A 57 -6.34 -5.03 5.01
N ASN A 58 -7.40 -5.82 4.80
CA ASN A 58 -7.43 -7.27 5.07
C ASN A 58 -6.94 -7.61 6.50
N TYR A 59 -7.40 -6.83 7.47
CA TYR A 59 -7.15 -7.07 8.88
C TYR A 59 -7.70 -8.45 9.26
N GLU A 60 -6.83 -9.28 9.83
CA GLU A 60 -7.21 -10.59 10.36
C GLU A 60 -8.19 -10.47 11.51
N SER A 61 -7.98 -9.48 12.37
CA SER A 61 -8.77 -9.26 13.58
C SER A 61 -8.78 -7.76 13.93
N ASP A 62 -7.95 -7.36 14.88
CA ASP A 62 -7.82 -6.02 15.43
C ASP A 62 -6.38 -5.49 15.24
N PHE A 63 -5.94 -4.59 16.11
CA PHE A 63 -4.59 -4.04 16.09
C PHE A 63 -3.49 -5.07 16.39
N THR A 64 -3.81 -6.26 16.87
CA THR A 64 -2.85 -7.34 17.16
C THR A 64 -2.72 -8.33 16.01
N GLY A 65 -3.72 -8.41 15.14
CA GLY A 65 -3.75 -9.32 14.01
C GLY A 65 -2.85 -8.89 12.85
N ALA A 66 -2.64 -9.79 11.90
CA ALA A 66 -1.95 -9.44 10.66
C ALA A 66 -2.85 -8.56 9.77
N PHE A 67 -2.21 -7.65 9.04
CA PHE A 67 -2.84 -6.77 8.07
C PHE A 67 -1.99 -6.68 6.81
N ASP A 68 -2.64 -6.38 5.70
CA ASP A 68 -1.97 -6.13 4.44
C ASP A 68 -1.65 -4.64 4.34
N VAL A 69 -0.40 -4.34 3.95
CA VAL A 69 0.04 -2.99 3.63
C VAL A 69 0.32 -2.93 2.13
N ILE A 70 -0.31 -1.97 1.46
CA ILE A 70 -0.19 -1.78 0.02
C ILE A 70 0.38 -0.39 -0.27
N ALA A 71 1.60 -0.34 -0.79
CA ALA A 71 2.19 0.89 -1.31
C ALA A 71 1.74 1.06 -2.76
N CYS A 72 0.83 1.99 -3.01
CA CYS A 72 0.07 2.10 -4.25
C CYS A 72 -0.12 3.54 -4.73
N SER A 73 -0.58 3.69 -5.98
CA SER A 73 -1.01 4.97 -6.54
C SER A 73 -2.25 4.78 -7.42
N ASP A 74 -3.06 5.85 -7.52
CA ASP A 74 -4.28 5.95 -8.32
C ASP A 74 -4.04 5.95 -9.85
N THR A 75 -2.82 6.20 -10.27
CA THR A 75 -2.43 6.28 -11.69
C THR A 75 -1.69 5.05 -12.19
N LEU A 76 -1.37 4.12 -11.29
CA LEU A 76 -0.73 2.86 -11.64
C LEU A 76 -1.78 1.83 -12.07
N SER A 77 -1.36 0.90 -12.92
CA SER A 77 -2.16 -0.25 -13.34
C SER A 77 -1.31 -1.52 -13.38
N PRO A 78 -1.94 -2.71 -13.32
CA PRO A 78 -1.21 -3.97 -13.43
C PRO A 78 -0.45 -4.12 -14.77
N GLU A 79 -0.89 -3.44 -15.82
CA GLU A 79 -0.17 -3.40 -17.10
C GLU A 79 1.17 -2.66 -17.00
N ILE A 80 1.21 -1.60 -16.18
CA ILE A 80 2.39 -0.76 -15.94
C ILE A 80 3.31 -1.41 -14.88
N LEU A 81 2.72 -2.18 -13.96
CA LEU A 81 3.40 -2.82 -12.83
C LEU A 81 2.94 -4.29 -12.70
N PRO A 82 3.53 -5.23 -13.45
CA PRO A 82 3.02 -6.62 -13.57
C PRO A 82 2.98 -7.44 -12.27
N ASP A 83 3.74 -7.08 -11.24
CA ASP A 83 3.75 -7.74 -9.92
C ASP A 83 2.97 -6.95 -8.85
N SER A 84 1.97 -6.17 -9.28
CA SER A 84 1.15 -5.34 -8.39
C SER A 84 -0.24 -5.91 -8.21
N VAL A 85 -0.89 -5.48 -7.14
CA VAL A 85 -2.31 -5.72 -6.88
C VAL A 85 -3.08 -4.43 -7.12
N GLN A 86 -4.24 -4.56 -7.74
CA GLN A 86 -5.22 -3.48 -7.86
C GLN A 86 -6.31 -3.67 -6.80
N VAL A 87 -6.64 -2.60 -6.10
CA VAL A 87 -7.65 -2.60 -5.03
C VAL A 87 -8.55 -1.38 -5.22
N THR A 88 -9.85 -1.59 -5.06
CA THR A 88 -10.84 -0.52 -4.98
C THR A 88 -11.04 -0.14 -3.52
N VAL A 89 -10.87 1.15 -3.21
CA VAL A 89 -11.09 1.76 -1.89
C VAL A 89 -12.48 2.38 -1.83
#